data_AF-A0A1B6LYN7-F1
#
_entry.id   AF-A0A1B6LYN7-F1
#
_cell.length_a   1.000
_cell.length_b   1.000
_cell.length_c   1.000
_cell.angle_alpha   90.00
_cell.angle_beta   90.00
_cell.angle_gamma   90.00
#
_symmetry.space_group_name_H-M   'P 1'
#
loop_
_entity.id
_entity.type
_entity.pdbx_description
1 polymer ?
#
loop_
_entity_poly.entity_id
_entity_poly.type
_entity_poly.pdbx_seq_one_letter_code
_entity_poly.pdbx_strand_id
1 'polypeptide(L)'
;MWPLILNQTRYCYLNRLFSTSSAANIKKSFPSWPEGLEYHGFKYYPRPGEVDPVITPSKLFMVQRIQSLKGQPHWIKKIIEEFDLHKDEVNKVVVKNTPEVNKKLWVVKHIIKITPITYPYGEPQEGDQGYLNDKGQYLLTQKIGAEVDEARLQASHQFFKDPRRMDADTMKSKLRDKWLTSRK
;
A
#
# COMPACT_ATOMS: atom_id res chain seq x y z
N MET A 1 93.53 -23.33 -16.22
CA MET A 1 94.33 -22.32 -16.93
C MET A 1 93.98 -20.95 -16.38
N TRP A 2 94.85 -20.35 -15.58
CA TRP A 2 94.93 -18.90 -15.43
C TRP A 2 95.72 -18.35 -16.63
N PRO A 3 95.42 -17.16 -17.16
CA PRO A 3 96.26 -16.02 -16.80
C PRO A 3 95.60 -14.61 -16.76
N LEU A 4 96.22 -13.76 -15.92
CA LEU A 4 96.69 -12.36 -16.15
C LEU A 4 95.65 -11.26 -16.42
N ILE A 5 95.38 -10.37 -15.46
CA ILE A 5 96.13 -9.13 -15.12
C ILE A 5 96.25 -8.15 -16.32
N LEU A 6 95.49 -7.06 -16.27
CA LEU A 6 96.07 -5.71 -16.40
C LEU A 6 95.15 -4.64 -15.79
N ASN A 7 95.67 -4.02 -14.73
CA ASN A 7 95.18 -2.78 -14.16
C ASN A 7 95.38 -1.65 -15.18
N GLN A 8 94.34 -0.87 -15.43
CA GLN A 8 94.55 0.54 -15.69
C GLN A 8 93.43 1.35 -15.03
N THR A 9 93.82 2.02 -13.96
CA THR A 9 93.11 3.18 -13.41
C THR A 9 92.83 4.16 -14.54
N ARG A 10 91.69 4.88 -14.47
CA ARG A 10 91.61 6.33 -14.66
C ARG A 10 90.16 6.84 -14.63
N TYR A 11 89.94 7.72 -13.67
CA TYR A 11 88.99 8.85 -13.65
C TYR A 11 87.49 8.54 -13.75
N CYS A 12 86.87 8.49 -12.56
CA CYS A 12 85.49 8.91 -12.35
C CYS A 12 85.29 10.33 -12.87
N TYR A 13 84.44 10.56 -13.87
CA TYR A 13 83.58 11.74 -13.91
C TYR A 13 82.33 11.44 -14.74
N LEU A 14 81.19 11.48 -14.06
CA LEU A 14 79.90 11.99 -14.52
C LEU A 14 79.50 11.69 -15.97
N ASN A 15 78.51 10.81 -16.15
CA ASN A 15 77.15 11.25 -16.47
C ASN A 15 76.21 10.04 -16.52
N ARG A 16 75.26 10.03 -15.58
CA ARG A 16 74.16 9.09 -15.55
C ARG A 16 73.19 9.45 -16.68
N LEU A 17 73.36 8.81 -17.84
CA LEU A 17 72.35 8.79 -18.89
C LEU A 17 71.21 7.89 -18.40
N PHE A 18 70.24 8.50 -17.72
CA PHE A 18 68.94 7.89 -17.52
C PHE A 18 68.31 7.69 -18.90
N SER A 19 68.27 6.45 -19.38
CA SER A 19 67.39 6.04 -20.46
C SER A 19 65.97 6.38 -20.02
N THR A 20 65.35 7.39 -20.62
CA THR A 20 63.92 7.63 -20.50
C THR A 20 63.20 6.48 -21.19
N SER A 21 62.82 5.45 -20.44
CA SER A 21 61.79 4.54 -20.91
C SER A 21 60.53 5.36 -21.06
N SER A 22 60.11 5.64 -22.30
CA SER A 22 58.81 6.21 -22.58
C SER A 22 57.76 5.20 -22.10
N ALA A 23 57.32 5.34 -20.86
CA ALA A 23 56.18 4.60 -20.33
C ALA A 23 54.97 5.04 -21.16
N ALA A 24 54.56 4.19 -22.10
CA ALA A 24 53.32 4.38 -22.83
C ALA A 24 52.19 4.54 -21.80
N ASN A 25 51.62 5.74 -21.76
CA ASN A 25 50.51 6.07 -20.87
C ASN A 25 49.26 5.37 -21.40
N ILE A 26 49.14 4.07 -21.09
CA ILE A 26 47.92 3.30 -21.31
C ILE A 26 46.90 3.88 -20.34
N LYS A 27 46.13 4.85 -20.82
CA LYS A 27 44.92 5.31 -20.14
C LYS A 27 44.03 4.07 -19.99
N LYS A 28 43.94 3.51 -18.79
CA LYS A 28 42.95 2.47 -18.50
C LYS A 28 41.59 3.10 -18.76
N SER A 29 40.96 2.75 -19.88
CA SER A 29 39.57 3.12 -20.13
C SER A 29 38.74 2.46 -19.02
N PHE A 30 37.96 3.24 -18.29
CA PHE A 30 36.99 2.67 -17.35
C PHE A 30 36.05 1.73 -18.14
N PRO A 31 35.69 0.57 -17.60
CA PRO A 31 34.72 -0.31 -18.25
C PRO A 31 33.43 0.48 -18.50
N SER A 32 32.88 0.37 -19.71
CA SER A 32 31.55 0.91 -20.02
C SER A 32 30.53 0.11 -19.20
N TRP A 33 30.04 0.70 -18.12
CA TRP A 33 28.95 0.12 -17.34
C TRP A 33 27.72 -0.07 -18.24
N PRO A 34 26.93 -1.13 -18.04
CA PRO A 34 25.68 -1.29 -18.75
C PRO A 34 24.79 -0.05 -18.54
N GLU A 35 24.06 0.33 -19.59
CA GLU A 35 23.22 1.52 -19.58
C GLU A 35 22.10 1.37 -18.54
N GLY A 36 22.19 2.15 -17.46
CA GLY A 36 21.22 2.12 -16.36
C GLY A 36 19.88 2.79 -16.74
N LEU A 37 18.81 2.37 -16.07
CA LEU A 37 17.47 2.95 -16.20
C LEU A 37 17.44 4.33 -15.52
N GLU A 38 16.99 5.36 -16.25
CA GLU A 38 16.84 6.70 -15.68
C GLU A 38 15.45 6.87 -15.07
N TYR A 39 15.42 7.06 -13.75
CA TYR A 39 14.22 7.43 -13.01
C TYR A 39 14.25 8.92 -12.70
N HIS A 40 13.14 9.45 -12.18
CA HIS A 40 13.08 10.84 -11.76
C HIS A 40 14.05 11.09 -10.59
N GLY A 41 15.16 11.76 -10.89
CA GLY A 41 16.15 12.20 -9.89
C GLY A 41 17.30 11.22 -9.61
N PHE A 42 17.29 10.00 -10.17
CA PHE A 42 18.40 9.05 -10.01
C PHE A 42 18.48 8.04 -11.16
N LYS A 43 19.67 7.47 -11.36
CA LYS A 43 19.93 6.39 -12.32
C LYS A 43 20.06 5.07 -11.58
N TYR A 44 19.29 4.08 -12.00
CA TYR A 44 19.20 2.76 -11.40
C TYR A 44 19.89 1.70 -12.26
N TYR A 45 20.56 0.77 -11.60
CA TYR A 45 21.26 -0.34 -12.24
C TYR A 45 20.70 -1.66 -11.68
N PRO A 46 19.72 -2.29 -12.35
CA PRO A 46 19.06 -3.49 -11.86
C PRO A 46 20.01 -4.69 -11.85
N ARG A 47 19.74 -5.64 -10.95
CA ARG A 47 20.34 -6.97 -11.07
C ARG A 47 19.71 -7.71 -12.24
N PRO A 48 20.43 -8.64 -12.89
CA PRO A 48 19.85 -9.42 -13.98
C PRO A 48 18.59 -10.17 -13.52
N GLY A 49 17.45 -9.89 -14.15
CA GLY A 49 16.14 -10.48 -13.84
C GLY A 49 15.28 -9.68 -12.85
N GLU A 50 15.77 -8.59 -12.28
CA GLU A 50 15.01 -7.70 -11.40
C GLU A 50 14.17 -6.74 -12.24
N VAL A 51 12.85 -6.88 -12.17
CA VAL A 51 11.88 -5.99 -12.82
C VAL A 51 11.06 -5.34 -11.73
N ASP A 52 11.02 -4.01 -11.73
CA ASP A 52 10.21 -3.26 -10.77
C ASP A 52 8.72 -3.55 -11.01
N PRO A 53 7.94 -3.80 -9.94
CA PRO A 53 6.50 -3.95 -10.08
C PRO A 53 5.90 -2.63 -10.56
N VAL A 54 4.91 -2.72 -11.45
CA VAL A 54 4.17 -1.53 -11.91
C VAL A 54 3.33 -0.99 -10.75
N ILE A 55 3.75 0.13 -10.16
CA ILE A 55 3.05 0.77 -9.05
C ILE A 55 1.98 1.71 -9.60
N THR A 56 0.71 1.38 -9.40
CA THR A 56 -0.41 2.29 -9.70
C THR A 56 -0.72 3.15 -8.47
N PRO A 57 -0.64 4.49 -8.55
CA PRO A 57 -0.95 5.35 -7.41
C PRO A 57 -2.45 5.37 -7.10
N SER A 58 -2.80 5.42 -5.82
CA SER A 58 -4.20 5.57 -5.40
C SER A 58 -4.69 7.01 -5.58
N LYS A 59 -5.95 7.17 -6.00
CA LYS A 59 -6.60 8.48 -6.16
C LYS A 59 -6.90 9.15 -4.81
N LEU A 60 -7.34 8.37 -3.84
CA LEU A 60 -7.79 8.84 -2.53
C LEU A 60 -7.06 8.13 -1.40
N PHE A 61 -6.91 8.84 -0.29
CA PHE A 61 -6.37 8.32 0.96
C PHE A 61 -7.44 8.34 2.05
N MET A 62 -7.44 7.28 2.86
CA MET A 62 -8.09 7.28 4.16
C MET A 62 -7.04 7.68 5.20
N VAL A 63 -7.24 8.84 5.80
CA VAL A 63 -6.40 9.34 6.87
C VAL A 63 -7.07 9.03 8.19
N GLN A 64 -6.32 8.43 9.11
CA GLN A 64 -6.80 8.10 10.45
C GLN A 64 -5.87 8.69 11.49
N ARG A 65 -6.39 9.22 12.59
CA ARG A 65 -5.56 9.71 13.70
C ARG A 65 -5.18 8.54 14.62
N ILE A 66 -3.89 8.36 14.91
CA ILE A 66 -3.39 7.32 15.84
C ILE A 66 -2.99 7.93 17.18
N GLN A 67 -2.24 9.04 17.16
CA GLN A 67 -1.74 9.67 18.38
C GLN A 67 -2.64 10.82 18.86
N SER A 68 -2.60 11.10 20.17
CA SER A 68 -3.31 12.23 20.75
C SER A 68 -2.66 13.57 20.39
N LEU A 69 -3.46 14.65 20.40
CA LEU A 69 -2.98 16.02 20.12
C LEU A 69 -2.36 16.71 21.33
N LYS A 70 -2.41 16.08 22.51
CA LYS A 70 -1.88 16.67 23.75
C LYS A 70 -0.36 16.74 23.67
N GLY A 71 0.21 17.88 24.05
CA GLY A 71 1.66 18.14 23.95
C GLY A 71 2.18 18.46 22.54
N GLN A 72 1.34 18.42 21.50
CA GLN A 72 1.77 18.76 20.14
C GLN A 72 1.82 20.28 19.91
N PRO A 73 2.76 20.77 19.08
CA PRO A 73 2.82 22.17 18.66
C PRO A 73 1.52 22.69 18.05
N HIS A 74 1.28 24.00 18.21
CA HIS A 74 0.03 24.62 17.76
C HIS A 74 -0.18 24.54 16.23
N TRP A 75 0.88 24.62 15.42
CA TRP A 75 0.77 24.50 13.95
C TRP A 75 0.31 23.11 13.51
N ILE A 76 0.70 22.05 14.23
CA ILE A 76 0.25 20.67 13.95
C ILE A 76 -1.23 20.53 14.27
N LYS A 77 -1.67 21.06 15.41
CA LYS A 77 -3.10 21.06 15.79
C LYS A 77 -3.94 21.79 14.76
N LYS A 78 -3.47 22.94 14.27
CA LYS A 78 -4.13 23.69 13.21
C LYS A 78 -4.29 22.89 11.92
N ILE A 79 -3.25 22.15 11.49
CA ILE A 79 -3.35 21.28 10.30
C ILE A 79 -4.36 20.15 10.52
N ILE A 80 -4.41 19.57 11.72
CA ILE A 80 -5.37 18.51 12.04
C ILE A 80 -6.81 19.03 12.14
N GLU A 81 -6.99 20.25 12.63
CA GLU A 81 -8.28 20.97 12.61
C GLU A 81 -8.74 21.19 11.16
N GLU A 82 -7.84 21.57 10.24
CA GLU A 82 -8.16 21.70 8.81
C GLU A 82 -8.61 20.38 8.15
N PHE A 83 -8.20 19.24 8.71
CA PHE A 83 -8.63 17.92 8.25
C PHE A 83 -9.83 17.37 9.04
N ASP A 84 -10.45 18.14 9.93
CA ASP A 84 -11.58 17.73 10.79
C ASP A 84 -11.29 16.51 11.70
N LEU A 85 -10.02 16.20 11.95
CA LEU A 85 -9.56 15.08 12.81
C LEU A 85 -9.33 15.50 14.27
N HIS A 86 -9.87 16.64 14.68
CA HIS A 86 -9.73 17.19 16.04
C HIS A 86 -10.71 16.54 17.04
N LYS A 87 -11.86 16.06 16.56
CA LYS A 87 -12.92 15.45 17.39
C LYS A 87 -12.57 14.00 17.66
N ASP A 88 -12.76 13.55 18.89
CA ASP A 88 -12.51 12.14 19.26
C ASP A 88 -13.51 11.16 18.63
N GLU A 89 -14.69 11.65 18.25
CA GLU A 89 -15.72 10.89 17.53
C GLU A 89 -15.35 10.61 16.06
N VAL A 90 -14.63 11.55 15.42
CA VAL A 90 -14.29 11.48 14.00
C VAL A 90 -12.83 11.09 13.84
N ASN A 91 -12.60 9.79 13.68
CA ASN A 91 -11.25 9.25 13.61
C ASN A 91 -10.76 8.97 12.17
N LYS A 92 -11.61 9.12 11.16
CA LYS A 92 -11.30 8.78 9.76
C LYS A 92 -11.80 9.86 8.81
N VAL A 93 -10.94 10.29 7.88
CA VAL A 93 -11.27 11.29 6.86
C VAL A 93 -10.74 10.84 5.51
N VAL A 94 -11.53 11.06 4.46
CA VAL A 94 -11.15 10.75 3.08
C VAL A 94 -10.57 11.99 2.42
N VAL A 95 -9.40 11.83 1.82
CA VAL A 95 -8.58 12.93 1.33
C VAL A 95 -8.10 12.65 -0.09
N LYS A 96 -8.05 13.69 -0.93
CA LYS A 96 -7.53 13.61 -2.31
C LYS A 96 -6.00 13.49 -2.31
N ASN A 97 -5.46 12.64 -3.18
CA ASN A 97 -4.02 12.57 -3.41
C ASN A 97 -3.55 13.74 -4.29
N THR A 98 -3.43 14.93 -3.69
CA THR A 98 -2.98 16.17 -4.32
C THR A 98 -1.69 16.64 -3.63
N PRO A 99 -0.70 17.20 -4.34
CA PRO A 99 0.58 17.61 -3.74
C PRO A 99 0.42 18.61 -2.58
N GLU A 100 -0.54 19.53 -2.66
CA GLU A 100 -0.86 20.48 -1.59
C GLU A 100 -1.25 19.78 -0.30
N VAL A 101 -2.10 18.75 -0.42
CA VAL A 101 -2.57 17.97 0.71
C VAL A 101 -1.45 17.06 1.22
N ASN A 102 -0.68 16.43 0.33
CA ASN A 102 0.44 15.58 0.69
C ASN A 102 1.51 16.35 1.47
N LYS A 103 1.75 17.62 1.14
CA LYS A 103 2.65 18.49 1.90
C LYS A 103 2.18 18.66 3.35
N LYS A 104 0.88 18.86 3.59
CA LYS A 104 0.30 18.97 4.94
C LYS A 104 0.37 17.63 5.68
N LEU A 105 -0.01 16.53 5.02
CA LEU A 105 0.05 15.18 5.59
C LEU A 105 1.50 14.79 5.97
N TRP A 106 2.49 15.22 5.20
CA TRP A 106 3.91 14.98 5.48
C TRP A 106 4.37 15.60 6.80
N VAL A 107 3.93 16.82 7.11
CA VAL A 107 4.24 17.49 8.39
C VAL A 107 3.68 16.71 9.57
N VAL A 108 2.49 16.12 9.39
CA VAL A 108 1.71 15.47 10.47
C VAL A 108 1.88 13.95 10.48
N LYS A 109 2.74 13.38 9.63
CA LYS A 109 2.87 11.93 9.37
C LYS A 109 3.08 11.02 10.60
N HIS A 110 3.56 11.57 11.70
CA HIS A 110 3.80 10.82 12.94
C HIS A 110 2.54 10.66 13.80
N ILE A 111 1.53 11.51 13.61
CA ILE A 111 0.25 11.46 14.34
C ILE A 111 -0.78 10.58 13.62
N ILE A 112 -0.73 10.61 12.29
CA ILE A 112 -1.75 9.99 11.43
C ILE A 112 -1.26 8.70 10.76
N LYS A 113 -2.21 7.82 10.48
CA LYS A 113 -2.10 6.70 9.54
C LYS A 113 -2.64 7.13 8.19
N ILE A 114 -1.90 6.83 7.13
CA ILE A 114 -2.39 7.01 5.76
C ILE A 114 -2.58 5.62 5.15
N THR A 115 -3.79 5.31 4.73
CA THR A 115 -4.13 4.05 4.07
C THR A 115 -4.69 4.36 2.67
N PRO A 116 -4.17 3.75 1.59
CA PRO A 116 -4.74 3.93 0.26
C PRO A 116 -6.14 3.30 0.18
N ILE A 117 -7.07 3.98 -0.49
CA ILE A 117 -8.41 3.44 -0.69
C ILE A 117 -8.42 2.53 -1.93
N THR A 118 -8.99 1.33 -1.77
CA THR A 118 -9.13 0.31 -2.82
C THR A 118 -10.60 -0.06 -3.00
N TYR A 119 -10.97 -0.35 -4.24
CA TYR A 119 -12.33 -0.64 -4.67
C TYR A 119 -12.41 -2.05 -5.26
N PRO A 120 -12.62 -3.10 -4.44
CA PRO A 120 -12.67 -4.48 -4.94
C PRO A 120 -13.84 -4.73 -5.90
N TYR A 121 -14.97 -4.03 -5.73
CA TYR A 121 -16.17 -4.18 -6.56
C TYR A 121 -16.36 -3.04 -7.58
N GLY A 122 -15.36 -2.18 -7.76
CA GLY A 122 -15.45 -0.98 -8.58
C GLY A 122 -15.85 0.28 -7.82
N GLU A 123 -15.83 1.42 -8.53
CA GLU A 123 -16.18 2.72 -7.97
C GLU A 123 -17.70 2.83 -7.75
N PRO A 124 -18.18 3.39 -6.62
CA PRO A 124 -19.60 3.56 -6.36
C PRO A 124 -20.25 4.48 -7.39
N GLN A 125 -21.42 4.09 -7.89
CA GLN A 125 -22.25 4.93 -8.75
C GLN A 125 -23.32 5.66 -7.93
N GLU A 126 -23.99 6.62 -8.56
CA GLU A 126 -24.99 7.43 -7.88
C GLU A 126 -26.13 6.57 -7.32
N GLY A 127 -26.35 6.65 -6.01
CA GLY A 127 -27.36 5.87 -5.30
C GLY A 127 -26.88 4.53 -4.75
N ASP A 128 -25.61 4.16 -4.93
CA ASP A 128 -24.99 3.04 -4.23
C ASP A 128 -24.51 3.46 -2.84
N GLN A 129 -24.71 2.58 -1.88
CA GLN A 129 -24.28 2.79 -0.50
C GLN A 129 -23.25 1.73 -0.14
N GLY A 130 -22.32 2.10 0.73
CA GLY A 130 -21.24 1.22 1.13
C GLY A 130 -20.57 1.74 2.38
N TYR A 131 -19.62 0.97 2.89
CA TYR A 131 -18.86 1.34 4.07
C TYR A 131 -17.37 1.13 3.85
N LEU A 132 -16.57 1.94 4.55
CA LEU A 132 -15.11 1.92 4.46
C LEU A 132 -14.50 1.14 5.61
N ASN A 133 -13.80 0.05 5.28
CA ASN A 133 -13.08 -0.76 6.26
C ASN A 133 -11.83 -0.07 6.80
N ASP A 134 -11.34 -0.52 7.97
CA ASP A 134 -10.05 -0.08 8.52
C ASP A 134 -8.84 -0.40 7.64
N LYS A 135 -8.99 -1.41 6.78
CA LYS A 135 -8.00 -1.79 5.78
C LYS A 135 -7.92 -0.83 4.59
N GLY A 136 -8.85 0.13 4.48
CA GLY A 136 -8.98 1.02 3.32
C GLY A 136 -9.70 0.40 2.12
N GLN A 137 -10.44 -0.69 2.33
CA GLN A 137 -11.31 -1.27 1.30
C GLN A 137 -12.70 -0.65 1.41
N TYR A 138 -13.20 -0.10 0.31
CA TYR A 138 -14.58 0.36 0.22
C TYR A 138 -15.46 -0.79 -0.28
N LEU A 139 -16.36 -1.26 0.58
CA LEU A 139 -17.29 -2.34 0.25
C LEU A 139 -18.64 -1.74 -0.09
N LEU A 140 -19.11 -2.02 -1.30
CA LEU A 140 -20.45 -1.69 -1.74
C LEU A 140 -21.44 -2.61 -1.01
N THR A 141 -22.41 -2.01 -0.33
CA THR A 141 -23.53 -2.74 0.23
C THR A 141 -24.55 -2.91 -0.88
N GLN A 142 -24.78 -4.16 -1.30
CA GLN A 142 -25.88 -4.47 -2.19
C GLN A 142 -27.18 -4.04 -1.52
N LYS A 143 -28.03 -3.28 -2.23
CA LYS A 143 -29.34 -2.92 -1.71
C LYS A 143 -30.08 -4.22 -1.40
N ILE A 144 -30.52 -4.37 -0.16
CA ILE A 144 -31.39 -5.47 0.25
C ILE A 144 -32.70 -5.29 -0.55
N GLY A 145 -32.82 -6.00 -1.67
CA GLY A 145 -33.95 -5.90 -2.60
C GLY A 145 -33.64 -5.45 -4.04
N ALA A 146 -32.37 -5.21 -4.44
CA ALA A 146 -32.05 -4.90 -5.84
C ALA A 146 -32.33 -6.07 -6.79
N GLU A 147 -32.30 -7.29 -6.28
CA GLU A 147 -32.72 -8.49 -7.00
C GLU A 147 -33.50 -9.35 -6.00
N VAL A 148 -34.79 -9.08 -5.89
CA VAL A 148 -35.68 -9.97 -5.14
C VAL A 148 -35.89 -11.18 -6.03
N ASP A 149 -35.24 -12.30 -5.71
CA ASP A 149 -35.49 -13.58 -6.37
C ASP A 149 -36.99 -13.86 -6.36
N GLU A 150 -37.65 -13.65 -7.49
CA GLU A 150 -39.11 -13.80 -7.61
C GLU A 150 -39.51 -15.23 -7.25
N ALA A 151 -38.69 -16.22 -7.61
CA ALA A 151 -38.86 -17.60 -7.22
C ALA A 151 -38.87 -17.80 -5.71
N ARG A 152 -37.99 -17.13 -4.96
CA ARG A 152 -37.92 -17.22 -3.50
C ARG A 152 -39.11 -16.53 -2.84
N LEU A 153 -39.54 -15.40 -3.40
CA LEU A 153 -40.69 -14.65 -2.90
C LEU A 153 -42.00 -15.39 -3.18
N GLN A 154 -42.15 -15.98 -4.37
CA GLN A 154 -43.26 -16.85 -4.74
C GLN A 154 -43.29 -18.13 -3.91
N ALA A 155 -42.14 -18.80 -3.69
CA ALA A 155 -42.05 -19.96 -2.82
C ALA A 155 -42.45 -19.62 -1.38
N SER A 156 -42.02 -18.46 -0.87
CA SER A 156 -42.45 -17.99 0.45
C SER A 156 -43.96 -17.76 0.50
N HIS A 157 -44.53 -17.08 -0.50
CA HIS A 157 -45.99 -16.88 -0.57
C HIS A 157 -46.77 -18.19 -0.69
N GLN A 158 -46.32 -19.12 -1.53
CA GLN A 158 -46.93 -20.44 -1.66
C GLN A 158 -46.86 -21.20 -0.33
N PHE A 159 -45.72 -21.14 0.36
CA PHE A 159 -45.53 -21.77 1.66
C PHE A 159 -46.47 -21.21 2.76
N PHE A 160 -46.81 -19.92 2.70
CA PHE A 160 -47.78 -19.32 3.62
C PHE A 160 -49.24 -19.56 3.20
N LYS A 161 -49.52 -19.73 1.91
CA LYS A 161 -50.88 -19.90 1.36
C LYS A 161 -51.33 -21.35 1.21
N ASP A 162 -50.44 -22.33 1.37
CA ASP A 162 -50.77 -23.75 1.20
C ASP A 162 -51.88 -24.18 2.19
N PRO A 163 -53.08 -24.60 1.71
CA PRO A 163 -54.17 -25.02 2.59
C PRO A 163 -53.85 -26.25 3.44
N ARG A 164 -52.83 -27.03 3.05
CA ARG A 164 -52.34 -28.17 3.84
C ARG A 164 -51.60 -27.73 5.09
N ARG A 165 -51.11 -26.48 5.12
CA ARG A 165 -50.41 -25.93 6.27
C ARG A 165 -51.41 -25.48 7.32
N MET A 166 -51.35 -26.11 8.48
CA MET A 166 -52.07 -25.67 9.67
C MET A 166 -51.42 -24.42 10.29
N ASP A 167 -52.24 -23.50 10.76
CA ASP A 167 -51.79 -22.30 11.47
C ASP A 167 -50.99 -22.66 12.73
N ALA A 168 -49.88 -21.94 12.95
CA ALA A 168 -48.94 -22.22 14.03
C ALA A 168 -49.62 -22.10 15.41
N ASP A 169 -50.52 -21.14 15.57
CA ASP A 169 -51.22 -20.91 16.84
C ASP A 169 -52.28 -21.99 17.11
N THR A 170 -53.00 -22.42 16.06
CA THR A 170 -53.92 -23.57 16.16
C THR A 170 -53.17 -24.86 16.49
N MET A 171 -51.98 -25.06 15.92
CA MET A 171 -51.12 -26.20 16.22
C MET A 171 -50.68 -26.20 17.69
N LYS A 172 -50.20 -25.05 18.19
CA LYS A 172 -49.83 -24.89 19.61
C LYS A 172 -51.01 -25.17 20.55
N SER A 173 -52.20 -24.66 20.24
CA SER A 173 -53.41 -24.90 21.04
C SER A 173 -53.76 -26.39 21.10
N LYS A 174 -53.85 -27.06 19.94
CA LYS A 174 -54.21 -28.50 19.91
C LYS A 174 -53.15 -29.39 20.55
N LEU A 175 -51.87 -29.07 20.40
CA LEU A 175 -50.80 -29.79 21.08
C LEU A 175 -50.88 -29.59 22.60
N ARG A 176 -51.23 -28.39 23.05
CA ARG A 176 -51.47 -28.10 24.47
C ARG A 176 -52.66 -28.88 25.01
N ASP A 177 -53.77 -28.89 24.31
CA ASP A 177 -54.96 -29.67 24.71
C ASP A 177 -54.63 -31.16 24.77
N LYS A 178 -53.96 -31.69 23.74
CA LYS A 178 -53.49 -33.09 23.70
C LYS A 178 -52.57 -33.41 24.87
N TRP A 179 -51.65 -32.52 25.24
CA TRP A 179 -50.75 -32.68 26.39
C TRP A 179 -51.48 -32.69 27.73
N LEU A 180 -52.54 -31.89 27.87
CA LEU A 180 -53.38 -31.87 29.06
C LEU A 180 -54.27 -33.12 29.16
N THR A 181 -54.78 -33.60 28.03
CA THR A 181 -55.64 -34.78 27.97
C THR A 181 -54.85 -36.09 28.06
N SER A 182 -53.63 -36.17 27.52
CA SER A 182 -52.83 -37.40 27.44
C SER A 182 -52.30 -37.93 28.78
N ARG A 183 -52.56 -37.22 29.89
CA ARG A 183 -52.15 -37.61 31.25
C ARG A 183 -53.27 -38.24 32.10
N LYS A 184 -54.47 -38.39 31.54
CA LYS A 184 -55.56 -39.21 32.11
C LYS A 184 -55.63 -40.54 31.39
#